data_AF-A0A945IUM8-F1
#
_entry.id   AF-A0A945IUM8-F1
#
_cell.length_a   1.000
_cell.length_b   1.000
_cell.length_c   1.000
_cell.angle_alpha   90.00
_cell.angle_beta   90.00
_cell.angle_gamma   90.00
#
_symmetry.space_group_name_H-M   'P 1'
#
loop_
_entity.id
_entity.type
_entity.pdbx_description
1 polymer ?
#
loop_
_entity_poly.entity_id
_entity_poly.type
_entity_poly.pdbx_seq_one_letter_code
_entity_poly.pdbx_strand_id
1 'polypeptide(L)'
;PEATSQMEAAITQTVRQDIGGDQQDINSMNINWLKMTYKHLLLPIWLLTVIYEQKPFQVYINGVTGEVHGARPYSKVKILTAVMLAALILVVIVIAVSASGGG
;
A
#
# COMPACT_ATOMS: atom_id res chain seq x y z
N PRO A 1 -16.64 -10.67 9.47
CA PRO A 1 -17.73 -9.96 8.74
C PRO A 1 -17.41 -9.77 7.25
N GLU A 2 -16.24 -9.24 6.91
CA GLU A 2 -15.85 -8.97 5.51
C GLU A 2 -15.73 -10.25 4.66
N ALA A 3 -15.11 -11.31 5.18
CA ALA A 3 -15.00 -12.59 4.48
C ALA A 3 -16.38 -13.18 4.09
N THR A 4 -17.37 -13.08 5.00
CA THR A 4 -18.74 -13.55 4.75
C THR A 4 -19.40 -12.77 3.63
N SER A 5 -19.21 -11.45 3.58
CA SER A 5 -19.74 -10.60 2.50
C SER A 5 -19.12 -10.94 1.14
N GLN A 6 -17.81 -11.19 1.10
CA GLN A 6 -17.15 -11.61 -0.15
C GLN A 6 -17.63 -12.99 -0.62
N MET A 7 -17.78 -13.95 0.31
CA MET A 7 -18.31 -15.28 -0.02
C MET A 7 -19.77 -15.21 -0.46
N GLU A 8 -20.60 -14.39 0.19
CA GLU A 8 -22.01 -14.19 -0.19
C GLU A 8 -22.15 -13.55 -1.56
N ALA A 9 -21.29 -12.59 -1.92
CA ALA A 9 -21.25 -12.02 -3.27
C ALA A 9 -20.94 -13.10 -4.32
N ALA A 10 -19.97 -13.98 -4.05
CA ALA A 10 -19.64 -15.09 -4.94
C ALA A 10 -20.79 -16.12 -5.04
N ILE A 11 -21.45 -16.45 -3.92
CA ILE A 11 -22.63 -17.34 -3.90
C ILE A 11 -23.77 -16.73 -4.73
N THR A 12 -24.07 -15.45 -4.52
CA THR A 12 -25.10 -14.72 -5.27
C THR A 12 -24.79 -14.71 -6.76
N GLN A 13 -23.52 -14.47 -7.14
CA GLN A 13 -23.08 -14.51 -8.52
C GLN A 13 -23.27 -15.90 -9.15
N THR A 14 -23.01 -16.95 -8.38
CA THR A 14 -23.20 -18.35 -8.83
C THR A 14 -24.68 -18.65 -9.03
N VAL A 15 -25.55 -18.24 -8.09
CA VAL A 15 -27.01 -18.38 -8.23
C VAL A 15 -27.52 -17.65 -9.48
N ARG A 16 -27.03 -16.44 -9.75
CA ARG A 16 -27.37 -15.68 -10.96
C ARG A 16 -26.93 -16.38 -12.25
N GLN A 17 -25.72 -16.92 -12.28
CA GLN A 17 -25.23 -17.68 -13.43
C GLN A 17 -26.09 -18.92 -13.71
N ASP A 18 -26.60 -19.57 -12.66
CA ASP A 18 -27.46 -20.76 -12.77
C ASP A 18 -28.89 -20.43 -13.24
N ILE A 19 -29.47 -19.31 -12.80
CA ILE A 19 -30.77 -18.81 -13.30
C ILE A 19 -30.69 -18.51 -14.81
N GLY A 20 -29.60 -17.86 -15.25
CA GLY A 20 -29.42 -17.44 -16.64
C GLY A 20 -30.34 -16.29 -17.09
N GLY A 21 -30.04 -15.68 -18.24
CA GLY A 21 -30.81 -14.54 -18.79
C GLY A 21 -30.43 -13.17 -18.21
N ASP A 22 -30.95 -12.11 -18.84
CA ASP A 22 -30.51 -10.72 -18.63
C ASP A 22 -31.22 -10.00 -17.47
N GLN A 23 -32.42 -10.44 -17.10
CA GLN A 23 -33.16 -9.98 -15.93
C GLN A 23 -33.44 -11.16 -15.02
N GLN A 24 -32.94 -11.07 -13.80
CA GLN A 24 -33.02 -12.14 -12.81
C GLN A 24 -33.45 -11.57 -11.48
N ASP A 25 -34.34 -12.29 -10.79
CA ASP A 25 -34.77 -11.95 -9.44
C ASP A 25 -34.57 -13.15 -8.51
N ILE A 26 -33.98 -12.90 -7.34
CA ILE A 26 -33.69 -13.93 -6.33
C ILE A 26 -34.70 -13.79 -5.21
N ASN A 27 -35.78 -14.56 -5.29
CA ASN A 27 -36.91 -14.48 -4.35
C ASN A 27 -36.53 -14.91 -2.92
N SER A 28 -35.60 -15.86 -2.77
CA SER A 28 -35.04 -16.22 -1.47
C SER A 28 -33.66 -16.84 -1.61
N MET A 29 -32.79 -16.55 -0.65
CA MET A 29 -31.46 -17.15 -0.53
C MET A 29 -31.18 -17.40 0.95
N ASN A 30 -30.95 -18.66 1.31
CA ASN A 30 -30.66 -19.05 2.69
C ASN A 30 -29.25 -19.64 2.75
N ILE A 31 -28.31 -18.89 3.34
CA ILE A 31 -26.91 -19.33 3.47
C ILE A 31 -26.68 -19.77 4.92
N ASN A 32 -26.34 -21.05 5.09
CA ASN A 32 -26.02 -21.63 6.39
C ASN A 32 -24.51 -21.79 6.54
N TRP A 33 -23.90 -20.99 7.41
CA TRP A 33 -22.47 -21.04 7.69
C TRP A 33 -22.17 -22.06 8.78
N LEU A 34 -21.50 -23.16 8.44
CA LEU A 34 -21.16 -24.23 9.38
C LEU A 34 -19.69 -24.12 9.81
N LYS A 35 -19.45 -24.01 11.12
CA LYS A 35 -18.11 -24.07 11.75
C LYS A 35 -17.05 -23.28 10.98
N MET A 36 -17.29 -21.97 10.79
CA MET A 36 -16.28 -21.08 10.20
C MET A 36 -15.01 -21.12 11.05
N THR A 37 -13.95 -21.70 10.49
CA THR A 37 -12.62 -21.76 11.08
C THR A 37 -11.64 -21.00 10.19
N TYR A 38 -10.49 -20.67 10.74
CA TYR A 38 -9.41 -20.03 9.98
C TYR A 38 -8.67 -21.07 9.14
N LYS A 39 -8.33 -20.69 7.91
CA LYS A 39 -7.39 -21.43 7.09
C LYS A 39 -6.01 -20.83 7.30
N HIS A 40 -5.03 -21.64 7.69
CA HIS A 40 -3.64 -21.20 7.68
C HIS A 40 -3.19 -21.06 6.22
N LEU A 41 -2.88 -19.83 5.82
CA LEU A 41 -2.34 -19.51 4.50
C LEU A 41 -0.82 -19.35 4.63
N LEU A 42 -0.08 -20.08 3.82
CA LEU A 42 1.36 -19.88 3.66
C LEU A 42 1.56 -18.91 2.49
N LEU A 43 1.90 -17.67 2.82
CA LEU A 43 2.27 -16.66 1.84
C LEU A 43 3.79 -16.71 1.66
N PRO A 44 4.30 -16.84 0.42
CA PRO A 44 5.72 -16.76 0.18
C PRO A 44 6.16 -15.32 0.44
N ILE A 45 7.04 -15.13 1.43
CA ILE A 45 7.66 -13.85 1.75
C ILE A 45 9.17 -14.04 1.91
N TRP A 46 9.94 -13.09 1.40
CA TRP A 46 11.40 -13.08 1.59
C TRP A 46 11.77 -11.97 2.56
N LEU A 47 12.62 -12.30 3.52
CA LEU A 47 13.08 -11.38 4.56
C LEU A 47 14.59 -11.15 4.41
N LEU A 48 14.98 -9.89 4.36
CA LEU A 48 16.39 -9.47 4.34
C LEU A 48 16.62 -8.42 5.43
N THR A 49 17.67 -8.63 6.22
CA THR A 49 18.13 -7.65 7.21
C THR A 49 19.51 -7.14 6.82
N VAL A 50 19.62 -5.85 6.56
CA VAL A 50 20.89 -5.17 6.28
C VAL A 50 21.29 -4.34 7.48
N ILE A 51 22.50 -4.53 8.00
CA ILE A 51 23.02 -3.71 9.10
C ILE A 51 23.83 -2.55 8.51
N TYR A 52 23.45 -1.32 8.86
CA TYR A 52 24.14 -0.10 8.46
C TYR A 52 24.29 0.83 9.67
N GLU A 53 25.50 1.33 9.93
CA GLU A 53 25.82 2.13 11.12
C GLU A 53 25.31 1.49 12.44
N GLN A 54 25.52 0.18 12.63
CA GLN A 54 25.03 -0.60 13.78
C GLN A 54 23.50 -0.63 13.93
N LYS A 55 22.74 -0.21 12.91
CA LYS A 55 21.27 -0.23 12.90
C LYS A 55 20.75 -1.25 11.89
N PRO A 56 19.83 -2.14 12.27
CA PRO A 56 19.22 -3.07 11.33
C PRO A 56 18.15 -2.37 10.48
N PHE A 57 18.19 -2.63 9.18
CA PHE A 57 17.17 -2.22 8.20
C PHE A 57 16.53 -3.48 7.65
N GLN A 58 15.23 -3.64 7.90
CA GLN A 58 14.45 -4.78 7.44
C GLN A 58 13.80 -4.49 6.10
N VAL A 59 13.92 -5.44 5.19
CA VAL A 59 13.30 -5.45 3.86
C VAL A 59 12.48 -6.73 3.74
N TYR A 60 11.23 -6.56 3.34
CA TYR A 60 10.22 -7.58 3.14
C TYR A 60 9.84 -7.59 1.67
N ILE A 61 9.85 -8.76 1.05
CA ILE A 61 9.50 -8.90 -0.37
C ILE A 61 8.36 -9.90 -0.47
N ASN A 62 7.28 -9.49 -1.15
CA ASN A 62 6.20 -10.39 -1.50
C ASN A 62 6.71 -11.40 -2.53
N GLY A 63 6.68 -12.69 -2.20
CA GLY A 63 7.19 -13.76 -3.04
C GLY A 63 6.30 -14.09 -4.25
N VAL A 64 5.08 -13.55 -4.32
CA VAL A 64 4.17 -13.68 -5.48
C VAL A 64 4.30 -12.48 -6.41
N THR A 65 4.20 -11.26 -5.88
CA THR A 65 4.18 -10.03 -6.70
C THR A 65 5.56 -9.44 -6.95
N GLY A 66 6.55 -9.78 -6.11
CA GLY A 66 7.87 -9.15 -6.10
C GLY A 66 7.88 -7.75 -5.48
N GLU A 67 6.75 -7.28 -4.91
CA GLU A 67 6.68 -5.98 -4.26
C GLU A 67 7.62 -5.92 -3.04
N VAL A 68 8.40 -4.84 -2.97
CA VAL A 68 9.44 -4.64 -1.95
C VAL A 68 9.01 -3.55 -0.98
N HIS A 69 8.90 -3.91 0.30
CA HIS A 69 8.70 -2.97 1.40
C HIS A 69 9.89 -3.01 2.33
N GLY A 70 10.24 -1.88 2.94
CA GLY A 70 11.33 -1.88 3.92
C GLY A 70 11.85 -0.50 4.24
N ALA A 71 12.60 -0.42 5.33
CA ALA A 71 13.34 0.78 5.67
C ALA A 71 14.64 0.86 4.85
N ARG A 72 15.07 2.08 4.51
CA ARG A 72 16.36 2.33 3.83
C ARG A 72 17.21 3.33 4.61
N PRO A 73 18.54 3.20 4.61
CA PRO A 73 19.42 4.20 5.19
C PRO A 73 19.42 5.46 4.31
N TYR A 74 19.17 6.60 4.94
CA TYR A 74 19.24 7.90 4.28
C TYR A 74 20.64 8.52 4.43
N SER A 75 21.18 9.04 3.34
CA SER A 75 22.47 9.73 3.36
C SER A 75 22.33 11.13 3.92
N LYS A 76 22.92 11.38 5.10
CA LYS A 76 22.94 12.71 5.75
C LYS A 76 23.50 13.78 4.81
N VAL A 77 24.57 13.47 4.07
CA VAL A 77 25.21 14.40 3.12
C VAL A 77 24.25 14.81 2.01
N LYS A 78 23.50 13.86 1.42
CA LYS A 78 22.52 14.18 0.37
C LYS A 78 21.38 15.07 0.88
N ILE A 79 20.90 14.82 2.10
CA ILE A 79 19.83 15.62 2.69
C ILE A 79 20.35 17.03 3.03
N LEU A 80 21.50 17.13 3.69
CA LEU A 80 22.09 18.43 4.06
C LEU A 80 22.37 19.29 2.83
N THR A 81 22.95 18.71 1.78
CA THR A 81 23.23 19.43 0.54
C THR A 81 21.95 19.93 -0.13
N ALA A 82 20.89 19.09 -0.20
CA ALA A 82 19.61 19.51 -0.74
C ALA A 82 18.97 20.66 0.06
N VAL A 83 19.01 20.58 1.39
CA VAL A 83 18.47 21.63 2.28
C VAL A 83 19.26 22.94 2.13
N MET A 84 20.58 22.88 2.09
CA MET A 84 21.43 24.07 1.92
C MET A 84 21.19 24.76 0.57
N LEU A 85 21.03 23.98 -0.51
CA LEU A 85 20.72 24.50 -1.84
C LEU A 85 19.35 25.19 -1.87
N ALA A 86 18.33 24.57 -1.28
CA ALA A 86 16.99 25.16 -1.16
C ALA A 86 17.01 26.47 -0.35
N ALA A 87 17.75 26.51 0.75
CA ALA A 87 17.91 27.72 1.57
C ALA A 87 18.62 28.86 0.79
N LEU A 88 19.68 28.54 0.05
CA LEU A 88 20.39 29.51 -0.79
C LEU A 88 19.45 30.13 -1.84
N ILE A 89 18.67 29.28 -2.52
CA ILE A 89 17.70 29.74 -3.53
C ILE A 89 16.66 30.68 -2.90
N LEU A 90 16.13 30.34 -1.72
CA LEU A 90 15.20 31.20 -1.01
C LEU A 90 15.80 32.56 -0.66
N VAL A 91 17.04 32.60 -0.18
CA VAL A 91 17.75 33.85 0.09
C VAL A 91 17.88 34.70 -1.16
N VAL A 92 18.28 34.10 -2.29
CA VAL A 92 18.39 34.80 -3.58
C VAL A 92 17.04 35.36 -4.02
N ILE A 93 15.95 34.59 -3.89
CA ILE A 93 14.60 35.04 -4.23
C ILE A 93 14.18 36.23 -3.35
N VAL A 94 14.39 36.15 -2.04
CA VAL A 94 14.03 37.22 -1.11
C VAL A 94 14.77 38.51 -1.46
N ILE A 95 16.07 38.41 -1.78
CA ILE A 95 16.88 39.57 -2.21
C ILE A 95 16.37 40.13 -3.55
N ALA A 96 16.06 39.28 -4.51
CA ALA A 96 15.55 39.72 -5.82
C ALA A 96 14.19 40.43 -5.70
N VAL A 97 13.29 39.90 -4.87
CA VAL A 97 11.96 40.49 -4.63
C VAL A 97 12.09 41.82 -3.89
N SER A 98 12.92 41.91 -2.84
CA SER A 98 13.12 43.15 -2.09
C SER A 98 13.78 44.25 -2.95
N ALA A 99 14.69 43.88 -3.86
CA ALA A 99 15.26 44.81 -4.83
C ALA A 99 14.22 45.31 -5.87
N SER A 100 13.22 44.50 -6.21
CA SER A 100 12.18 44.86 -7.19
C SER A 100 11.04 45.72 -6.62
N GLY A 101 10.81 45.68 -5.30
CA GLY A 101 9.74 46.45 -4.62
C GLY A 101 10.13 47.85 -4.14
N GLY A 102 11.38 48.29 -4.41
CA GLY A 102 11.91 49.59 -3.99
C GLY A 102 11.86 50.70 -5.07
N GLY A 103 11.02 50.55 -6.08
CA GLY A 103 10.81 51.53 -7.17
C GLY A 103 9.49 52.28 -7.06
#